data_AF-A0A1I7SXJ9-F1
#
_entry.id   AF-A0A1I7SXJ9-F1
#
_cell.length_a   1.000
_cell.length_b   1.000
_cell.length_c   1.000
_cell.angle_alpha   90.00
_cell.angle_beta   90.00
_cell.angle_gamma   90.00
#
_symmetry.space_group_name_H-M   'P 1'
#
loop_
_entity.id
_entity.type
_entity.pdbx_description
1 polymer ?
#
loop_
_entity_poly.entity_id
_entity_poly.type
_entity_poly.pdbx_seq_one_letter_code
_entity_poly.pdbx_strand_id
1 'polypeptide(L)'
;MNLIMTELLEEDDELYDYDTSAVGKAKYFYNLCLNESEILENWRTTFDEVVKSFGGWPSLGHPVKPDASIEMLYADMVAKFKADSLFKATVQPDDKNSQRHVLLVGGAYKDYKDYKNYKKFQIDQPQLNLFARDFYVAAENEERMAYLQLIRDVLILLDADRNRAMQDAREIIHFETALANITMADEQRHDIAELYTKVTLGEMKDSLPHFDWPLFFNHMFKDLNDK
;
A
#
# COMPACT_ATOMS: atom_id res chain seq x y z
N MET A 1 -14.53 4.01 -20.24
CA MET A 1 -15.54 4.60 -19.33
C MET A 1 -16.90 4.35 -19.95
N ASN A 2 -17.88 3.89 -19.17
CA ASN A 2 -19.22 3.55 -19.68
C ASN A 2 -20.03 4.84 -19.85
N LEU A 3 -20.50 5.15 -21.07
CA LEU A 3 -21.21 6.40 -21.40
C LEU A 3 -22.40 6.69 -20.48
N ILE A 4 -23.10 5.64 -20.03
CA ILE A 4 -24.26 5.74 -19.13
C ILE A 4 -23.86 6.30 -17.75
N MET A 5 -22.67 5.97 -17.26
CA MET A 5 -22.20 6.44 -15.96
C MET A 5 -21.88 7.94 -16.00
N THR A 6 -21.28 8.39 -17.10
CA THR A 6 -21.00 9.81 -17.35
C THR A 6 -22.30 10.62 -17.37
N GLU A 7 -23.30 10.16 -18.13
CA GLU A 7 -24.61 10.82 -18.19
C GLU A 7 -25.26 10.96 -16.80
N LEU A 8 -25.30 9.88 -16.01
CA LEU A 8 -25.89 9.91 -14.66
C LEU A 8 -25.17 10.84 -13.68
N LEU A 9 -23.86 11.05 -13.85
CA LEU A 9 -23.05 11.89 -12.96
C LEU A 9 -23.10 13.37 -13.37
N GLU A 10 -23.28 13.66 -14.67
CA GLU A 10 -23.37 15.01 -15.24
C GLU A 10 -24.80 15.56 -15.29
N GLU A 11 -25.82 14.73 -15.08
CA GLU A 11 -27.20 15.18 -14.98
C GLU A 11 -27.39 16.22 -13.85
N ASP A 12 -27.82 17.43 -14.24
CA ASP A 12 -28.21 18.51 -13.35
C ASP A 12 -29.54 18.16 -12.66
N ASP A 13 -29.46 17.42 -11.57
CA ASP A 13 -30.58 17.24 -10.65
C ASP A 13 -30.45 18.24 -9.50
N GLU A 14 -31.26 19.30 -9.52
CA GLU A 14 -31.43 20.26 -8.41
C GLU A 14 -31.85 19.60 -7.07
N LEU A 15 -32.11 18.29 -7.08
CA LEU A 15 -32.68 17.51 -5.98
C LEU A 15 -31.66 16.90 -5.02
N TYR A 16 -30.38 16.83 -5.40
CA TYR A 16 -29.35 16.20 -4.56
C TYR A 16 -28.49 17.23 -3.85
N ASP A 17 -28.65 17.29 -2.53
CA ASP A 17 -27.68 17.94 -1.67
C ASP A 17 -26.35 17.18 -1.73
N TYR A 18 -25.32 17.90 -2.19
CA TYR A 18 -23.95 17.41 -2.37
C TYR A 18 -23.31 16.97 -1.03
N ASP A 19 -23.78 17.49 0.11
CA ASP A 19 -23.18 17.21 1.42
C ASP A 19 -23.81 16.03 2.16
N THR A 20 -25.07 15.68 1.89
CA THR A 20 -25.82 14.70 2.71
C THR A 20 -26.15 13.41 1.99
N SER A 21 -26.33 13.43 0.67
CA SER A 21 -26.72 12.23 -0.08
C SER A 21 -25.51 11.47 -0.66
N ALA A 22 -25.57 10.14 -0.71
CA ALA A 22 -24.52 9.32 -1.32
C ALA A 22 -24.33 9.63 -2.81
N VAL A 23 -25.45 9.91 -3.51
CA VAL A 23 -25.45 10.32 -4.92
C VAL A 23 -24.83 11.70 -5.09
N GLY A 24 -25.20 12.66 -4.24
CA GLY A 24 -24.60 14.00 -4.22
C GLY A 24 -23.08 13.95 -4.04
N LYS A 25 -22.58 13.20 -3.06
CA LYS A 25 -21.14 13.02 -2.86
C LYS A 25 -20.43 12.39 -4.05
N ALA A 26 -21.05 11.42 -4.72
CA ALA A 26 -20.50 10.81 -5.93
C ALA A 26 -20.40 11.81 -7.09
N LYS A 27 -21.46 12.62 -7.33
CA LYS A 27 -21.45 13.69 -8.33
C LYS A 27 -20.41 14.77 -8.00
N TYR A 28 -20.32 15.18 -6.72
CA TYR A 28 -19.31 16.14 -6.27
C TYR A 28 -17.88 15.63 -6.51
N PHE A 29 -17.61 14.38 -6.11
CA PHE A 29 -16.31 13.75 -6.34
C PHE A 29 -15.97 13.65 -7.84
N TYR A 30 -16.95 13.30 -8.68
CA TYR A 30 -16.79 13.29 -10.13
C TYR A 30 -16.37 14.67 -10.67
N ASN A 31 -17.07 15.73 -10.27
CA ASN A 31 -16.76 17.10 -10.70
C ASN A 31 -15.37 17.56 -10.24
N LEU A 32 -14.96 17.20 -9.02
CA LEU A 32 -13.60 17.46 -8.54
C LEU A 32 -12.53 16.76 -9.39
N CYS A 33 -12.79 15.54 -9.85
CA CYS A 33 -11.86 14.80 -10.71
C CYS A 33 -11.74 15.39 -12.12
N LEU A 34 -12.78 16.06 -12.64
CA LEU A 34 -12.76 16.68 -13.96
C LEU A 34 -12.20 18.11 -13.97
N ASN A 35 -12.11 18.78 -12.81
CA ASN A 35 -11.61 20.13 -12.73
C ASN A 35 -10.07 20.18 -12.82
N GLU A 36 -9.53 19.94 -14.01
CA GLU A 36 -8.07 19.91 -14.25
C GLU A 36 -7.38 21.22 -13.85
N SER A 37 -8.04 22.37 -14.03
CA SER A 37 -7.49 23.68 -13.66
C SER A 37 -7.19 23.75 -12.16
N GLU A 38 -8.15 23.38 -11.32
CA GLU A 38 -7.99 23.39 -9.87
C GLU A 38 -6.96 22.36 -9.39
N ILE A 39 -6.91 21.19 -10.05
CA ILE A 39 -5.90 20.17 -9.78
C ILE A 39 -4.50 20.72 -10.11
N LEU A 40 -4.31 21.32 -11.29
CA LEU A 40 -3.01 21.83 -11.73
C LEU A 40 -2.52 23.02 -10.88
N GLU A 41 -3.42 23.81 -10.33
CA GLU A 41 -3.08 24.92 -9.43
C GLU A 41 -2.68 24.42 -8.02
N ASN A 42 -3.30 23.35 -7.51
CA ASN A 42 -3.16 22.96 -6.10
C ASN A 42 -2.37 21.67 -5.85
N TRP A 43 -2.12 20.82 -6.86
CA TRP A 43 -1.53 19.48 -6.66
C TRP A 43 -0.23 19.52 -5.87
N ARG A 44 0.63 20.52 -6.13
CA ARG A 44 1.96 20.61 -5.49
C ARG A 44 1.83 20.89 -4.00
N THR A 45 0.96 21.81 -3.62
CA THR A 45 0.69 22.16 -2.22
C THR A 45 0.15 20.95 -1.47
N THR A 46 -0.85 20.27 -2.04
CA THR A 46 -1.42 19.06 -1.44
C THR A 46 -0.38 17.95 -1.30
N PHE A 47 0.46 17.75 -2.31
CA PHE A 47 1.54 16.78 -2.27
C PHE A 47 2.56 17.08 -1.16
N ASP A 48 3.04 18.33 -1.07
CA ASP A 48 4.04 18.73 -0.08
C ASP A 48 3.49 18.63 1.36
N GLU A 49 2.19 18.91 1.56
CA GLU A 49 1.52 18.70 2.85
C GLU A 49 1.52 17.24 3.28
N VAL A 50 1.19 16.33 2.35
CA VAL A 50 1.24 14.89 2.60
C VAL A 50 2.67 14.45 2.92
N VAL A 51 3.67 14.83 2.10
CA VAL A 51 5.08 14.49 2.34
C VAL A 51 5.55 15.00 3.70
N LYS A 52 5.18 16.23 4.07
CA LYS A 52 5.50 16.82 5.38
C LYS A 52 4.84 16.06 6.53
N SER A 53 3.62 15.54 6.34
CA SER A 53 2.93 14.73 7.35
C SER A 53 3.69 13.43 7.68
N PHE A 54 4.37 12.84 6.69
CA PHE A 54 5.27 11.69 6.86
C PHE A 54 6.67 12.08 7.37
N GLY A 55 6.94 13.37 7.59
CA GLY A 55 8.23 13.86 8.04
C GLY A 55 9.24 14.09 6.92
N GLY A 56 8.81 14.07 5.66
CA GLY A 56 9.64 14.29 4.50
C GLY A 56 9.91 13.02 3.70
N TRP A 57 10.43 13.22 2.50
CA TRP A 57 10.90 12.16 1.61
C TRP A 57 12.39 12.34 1.33
N PRO A 58 13.27 11.42 1.77
CA PRO A 58 14.73 11.54 1.60
C PRO A 58 15.20 11.77 0.16
N SER A 59 14.52 11.18 -0.82
CA SER A 59 14.88 11.36 -2.24
C SER A 59 14.69 12.79 -2.75
N LEU A 60 13.85 13.56 -2.08
CA LEU A 60 13.66 14.99 -2.35
C LEU A 60 14.61 15.87 -1.50
N GLY A 61 15.59 15.27 -0.81
CA GLY A 61 16.57 15.97 0.01
C GLY A 61 16.11 16.30 1.44
N HIS A 62 14.95 15.80 1.86
CA HIS A 62 14.48 15.98 3.23
C HIS A 62 15.28 15.13 4.22
N PRO A 63 15.58 15.64 5.43
CA PRO A 63 16.23 14.84 6.46
C PRO A 63 15.29 13.74 6.96
N VAL A 64 15.83 12.54 7.19
CA VAL A 64 15.12 11.50 7.95
C VAL A 64 15.04 11.98 9.41
N LYS A 65 13.82 12.01 9.97
CA LYS A 65 13.66 12.35 11.38
C LYS A 65 14.37 11.31 12.26
N PRO A 66 15.13 11.72 13.29
CA PRO A 66 15.86 10.78 14.16
C PRO A 66 14.96 9.77 14.89
N ASP A 67 13.70 10.13 15.11
CA ASP A 67 12.64 9.35 15.74
C ASP A 67 11.70 8.67 14.73
N ALA A 68 12.05 8.64 13.44
CA ALA A 68 11.26 7.95 12.43
C ALA A 68 11.24 6.43 12.70
N SER A 69 10.06 5.90 13.02
CA SER A 69 9.79 4.46 13.09
C SER A 69 9.10 4.00 11.80
N ILE A 70 9.64 2.94 11.18
CA ILE A 70 9.03 2.34 9.99
C ILE A 70 7.62 1.81 10.29
N GLU A 71 7.40 1.31 11.50
CA GLU A 71 6.09 0.84 11.98
C GLU A 71 5.08 1.99 12.00
N MET A 72 5.44 3.15 12.54
CA MET A 72 4.54 4.31 12.59
C MET A 72 4.26 4.89 11.19
N LEU A 73 5.30 5.03 10.37
CA LEU A 73 5.17 5.52 9.00
C LEU A 73 4.29 4.59 8.16
N TYR A 74 4.54 3.29 8.24
CA TYR A 74 3.76 2.29 7.51
C TYR A 74 2.32 2.22 8.01
N ALA A 75 2.10 2.34 9.32
CA ALA A 75 0.75 2.42 9.89
C ALA A 75 -0.04 3.62 9.38
N ASP A 76 0.58 4.81 9.26
CA ASP A 76 -0.07 5.98 8.65
C ASP A 76 -0.37 5.75 7.15
N MET A 77 0.53 5.10 6.40
CA MET A 77 0.31 4.73 4.98
C MET A 77 -0.90 3.79 4.83
N VAL A 78 -0.99 2.73 5.62
CA VAL A 78 -2.08 1.76 5.57
C VAL A 78 -3.39 2.38 6.06
N ALA A 79 -3.39 3.07 7.20
CA ALA A 79 -4.61 3.59 7.82
C ALA A 79 -5.26 4.68 6.96
N LYS A 80 -4.46 5.66 6.51
CA LYS A 80 -4.96 6.89 5.86
C LYS A 80 -5.02 6.77 4.34
N PHE A 81 -4.05 6.10 3.72
CA PHE A 81 -3.92 6.06 2.26
C PHE A 81 -4.27 4.71 1.65
N LYS A 82 -4.55 3.69 2.47
CA LYS A 82 -4.81 2.31 2.01
C LYS A 82 -3.67 1.77 1.13
N ALA A 83 -2.44 2.20 1.41
CA ALA A 83 -1.25 1.83 0.65
C ALA A 83 -0.54 0.64 1.31
N ASP A 84 -0.73 -0.55 0.74
CA ASP A 84 -0.22 -1.83 1.26
C ASP A 84 1.12 -2.23 0.60
N SER A 85 2.14 -1.36 0.68
CA SER A 85 3.40 -1.52 -0.08
C SER A 85 4.38 -2.57 0.47
N LEU A 86 4.31 -2.92 1.76
CA LEU A 86 5.16 -3.95 2.38
C LEU A 86 4.38 -5.24 2.66
N PHE A 87 3.18 -5.08 3.20
CA PHE A 87 2.23 -6.14 3.47
C PHE A 87 0.82 -5.61 3.68
N LYS A 88 -0.16 -6.44 3.33
CA LYS A 88 -1.57 -6.10 3.53
C LYS A 88 -1.94 -6.20 5.00
N ALA A 89 -2.59 -5.17 5.55
CA ALA A 89 -3.19 -5.22 6.89
C ALA A 89 -4.63 -4.70 6.83
N THR A 90 -5.61 -5.62 6.86
CA THR A 90 -7.03 -5.29 6.70
C THR A 90 -7.92 -6.02 7.70
N VAL A 91 -9.04 -5.42 8.06
CA VAL A 91 -10.06 -6.07 8.89
C VAL A 91 -11.07 -6.77 7.98
N GLN A 92 -11.26 -8.07 8.18
CA GLN A 92 -12.18 -8.88 7.37
C GLN A 92 -12.99 -9.83 8.26
N PRO A 93 -14.14 -10.34 7.79
CA PRO A 93 -14.84 -11.42 8.48
C PRO A 93 -13.93 -12.65 8.67
N ASP A 94 -14.07 -13.33 9.80
CA ASP A 94 -13.33 -14.57 10.05
C ASP A 94 -13.89 -15.70 9.17
N ASP A 95 -13.06 -16.32 8.32
CA ASP A 95 -13.45 -17.43 7.44
C ASP A 95 -14.12 -18.59 8.20
N LYS A 96 -13.77 -18.79 9.47
CA LYS A 96 -14.37 -19.82 10.33
C LYS A 96 -15.56 -19.33 11.15
N ASN A 97 -15.76 -18.03 11.27
CA ASN A 97 -16.87 -17.42 12.00
C ASN A 97 -17.20 -16.03 11.46
N SER A 98 -18.08 -15.98 10.47
CA SER A 98 -18.46 -14.73 9.79
C SER A 98 -19.15 -13.69 10.68
N GLN A 99 -19.53 -14.03 11.92
CA GLN A 99 -20.04 -13.05 12.89
C GLN A 99 -18.94 -12.26 13.60
N ARG A 100 -17.68 -12.66 13.44
CA ARG A 100 -16.52 -11.97 14.02
C ARG A 100 -15.64 -11.41 12.92
N HIS A 101 -14.95 -10.33 13.24
CA HIS A 101 -13.92 -9.76 12.39
C HIS A 101 -12.54 -10.11 12.94
N VAL A 102 -11.60 -10.36 12.04
CA VAL A 102 -10.20 -10.63 12.34
C VAL A 102 -9.32 -9.71 11.52
N LEU A 103 -8.11 -9.49 12.02
CA LEU A 103 -7.08 -8.77 11.31
C LEU A 103 -6.34 -9.72 10.37
N LEU A 104 -6.47 -9.47 9.07
CA LEU A 104 -5.74 -10.17 8.04
C LEU A 104 -4.45 -9.39 7.74
N VAL A 105 -3.34 -9.93 8.23
CA VAL A 105 -1.97 -9.41 8.02
C VAL A 105 -1.16 -10.33 7.12
N GLY A 106 -1.67 -11.54 6.86
CA GLY A 106 -0.92 -12.51 6.11
C GLY A 106 -1.64 -13.81 5.76
N GLY A 107 -0.96 -14.63 4.95
CA GLY A 107 -1.31 -16.02 4.69
C GLY A 107 -0.30 -16.97 5.34
N ALA A 108 -0.72 -18.18 5.72
CA ALA A 108 0.20 -19.15 6.27
C ALA A 108 0.69 -20.15 5.22
N TYR A 109 2.00 -20.30 5.13
CA TYR A 109 2.61 -21.27 4.23
C TYR A 109 2.89 -22.61 4.93
N LYS A 110 2.77 -23.69 4.16
CA LYS A 110 3.14 -25.05 4.58
C LYS A 110 4.51 -25.36 3.98
N ASP A 111 5.54 -25.42 4.84
CA ASP A 111 6.86 -25.86 4.41
C ASP A 111 6.80 -27.35 4.05
N TYR A 112 6.81 -27.66 2.75
CA TYR A 112 6.70 -29.02 2.26
C TYR A 112 7.94 -29.88 2.60
N LYS A 113 9.06 -29.26 3.01
CA LYS A 113 10.29 -29.96 3.37
C LYS A 113 10.37 -30.37 4.84
N ASP A 114 9.53 -29.82 5.71
CA ASP A 114 9.55 -30.13 7.14
C ASP A 114 8.15 -30.52 7.65
N TYR A 115 7.77 -31.78 7.36
CA TYR A 115 6.50 -32.38 7.76
C TYR A 115 6.28 -32.47 9.28
N LYS A 116 7.27 -32.10 10.10
CA LYS A 116 7.22 -32.15 11.58
C LYS A 116 7.11 -30.79 12.26
N ASN A 117 7.19 -29.67 11.53
CA ASN A 117 7.05 -28.32 12.08
C ASN A 117 5.88 -27.59 11.43
N TYR A 118 4.72 -27.78 12.04
CA TYR A 118 3.41 -27.47 11.51
C TYR A 118 3.16 -25.96 11.46
N LYS A 119 3.12 -25.41 10.24
CA LYS A 119 2.51 -24.11 9.88
C LYS A 119 3.20 -22.88 10.49
N LYS A 120 4.19 -22.35 9.78
CA LYS A 120 4.84 -21.08 10.13
C LYS A 120 3.96 -19.92 9.67
N PHE A 121 3.60 -19.02 10.59
CA PHE A 121 2.93 -17.77 10.24
C PHE A 121 3.84 -16.94 9.34
N GLN A 122 3.30 -16.44 8.23
CA GLN A 122 3.97 -15.51 7.34
C GLN A 122 3.04 -14.33 7.05
N ILE A 123 3.67 -13.22 6.71
CA ILE A 123 2.97 -12.02 6.25
C ILE A 123 2.62 -12.24 4.78
N ASP A 124 1.45 -11.77 4.33
CA ASP A 124 1.07 -11.92 2.91
C ASP A 124 1.96 -11.00 2.08
N GLN A 125 2.26 -11.45 0.86
CA GLN A 125 3.13 -10.70 -0.02
C GLN A 125 2.50 -9.37 -0.41
N PRO A 126 3.30 -8.30 -0.52
CA PRO A 126 2.82 -7.03 -1.02
C PRO A 126 2.42 -7.17 -2.49
N GLN A 127 1.55 -6.26 -2.92
CA GLN A 127 1.33 -6.07 -4.34
C GLN A 127 2.58 -5.44 -4.95
N LEU A 128 3.19 -6.13 -5.92
CA LEU A 128 4.32 -5.59 -6.65
C LEU A 128 3.84 -4.54 -7.66
N ASN A 129 4.67 -3.53 -7.91
CA ASN A 129 4.35 -2.44 -8.85
C ASN A 129 4.43 -2.92 -10.31
N LEU A 130 5.40 -3.79 -10.64
CA LEU A 130 5.38 -4.50 -11.91
C LEU A 130 4.42 -5.69 -11.82
N PHE A 131 3.72 -5.96 -12.92
CA PHE A 131 2.64 -6.96 -13.00
C PHE A 131 3.02 -8.37 -12.54
N ALA A 132 4.29 -8.73 -12.60
CA ALA A 132 4.78 -10.03 -12.16
C ALA A 132 6.19 -9.93 -11.57
N ARG A 133 6.47 -10.87 -10.67
CA ARG A 133 7.81 -11.10 -10.11
C ARG A 133 8.89 -11.23 -11.20
N ASP A 134 8.56 -11.89 -12.30
CA ASP A 134 9.54 -12.21 -13.35
C ASP A 134 10.11 -10.96 -14.03
N PHE A 135 9.36 -9.86 -14.07
CA PHE A 135 9.85 -8.57 -14.58
C PHE A 135 10.98 -7.99 -13.72
N TYR A 136 11.03 -8.31 -12.42
CA TYR A 136 12.12 -7.88 -11.54
C TYR A 136 13.38 -8.74 -11.67
N VAL A 137 13.20 -10.04 -11.89
CA VAL A 137 14.30 -11.04 -11.82
C VAL A 137 15.00 -11.22 -13.17
N ALA A 138 14.31 -10.97 -14.29
CA ALA A 138 14.89 -11.09 -15.62
C ALA A 138 16.07 -10.11 -15.83
N ALA A 139 17.15 -10.61 -16.45
CA ALA A 139 18.41 -9.87 -16.65
C ALA A 139 18.29 -8.70 -17.64
N GLU A 140 17.45 -8.85 -18.66
CA GLU A 140 17.14 -7.82 -19.65
C GLU A 140 15.61 -7.73 -19.77
N ASN A 141 15.04 -6.68 -19.17
CA ASN A 141 13.60 -6.50 -19.11
C ASN A 141 13.28 -5.04 -19.40
N GLU A 142 12.60 -4.79 -20.52
CA GLU A 142 12.27 -3.43 -20.97
C GLU A 142 11.31 -2.74 -19.98
N GLU A 143 10.41 -3.49 -19.36
CA GLU A 143 9.46 -2.99 -18.37
C GLU A 143 10.16 -2.51 -17.10
N ARG A 144 11.17 -3.26 -16.62
CA ARG A 144 12.00 -2.85 -15.49
C ARG A 144 12.78 -1.58 -15.81
N MET A 145 13.31 -1.46 -17.02
CA MET A 145 14.03 -0.26 -17.46
C MET A 145 13.09 0.95 -17.59
N ALA A 146 11.90 0.76 -18.14
CA ALA A 146 10.86 1.78 -18.22
C ALA A 146 10.39 2.22 -16.83
N TYR A 147 10.28 1.30 -15.88
CA TYR A 147 9.89 1.60 -14.51
C TYR A 147 10.99 2.34 -13.73
N LEU A 148 12.25 1.94 -13.89
CA LEU A 148 13.40 2.70 -13.36
C LEU A 148 13.41 4.14 -13.90
N GLN A 149 13.14 4.28 -15.21
CA GLN A 149 13.04 5.57 -15.90
C GLN A 149 11.88 6.42 -15.35
N LEU A 150 10.72 5.81 -15.11
CA LEU A 150 9.55 6.46 -14.50
C LEU A 150 9.86 6.99 -13.09
N ILE A 151 10.44 6.15 -12.21
CA ILE A 151 10.78 6.57 -10.83
C ILE A 151 11.72 7.77 -10.88
N ARG A 152 12.77 7.71 -11.71
CA ARG A 152 13.73 8.81 -11.86
C ARG A 152 13.06 10.09 -12.34
N ASP A 153 12.23 10.01 -13.37
CA ASP A 153 11.59 11.19 -13.95
C ASP A 153 10.57 11.82 -12.99
N VAL A 154 9.83 11.01 -12.23
CA VAL A 154 8.95 11.48 -11.15
C VAL A 154 9.76 12.19 -10.06
N LEU A 155 10.87 11.62 -9.61
CA LEU A 155 11.73 12.27 -8.61
C LEU A 155 12.25 13.63 -9.12
N ILE A 156 12.66 13.72 -10.39
CA ILE A 156 13.10 14.98 -11.00
C ILE A 156 11.96 15.98 -11.11
N LEU A 157 10.75 15.54 -11.46
CA LEU A 157 9.54 16.38 -11.51
C LEU A 157 9.20 16.97 -10.12
N LEU A 158 9.54 16.24 -9.06
CA LEU A 158 9.37 16.63 -7.66
C LEU A 158 10.58 17.41 -7.10
N ASP A 159 11.45 17.93 -7.96
CA ASP A 159 12.65 18.72 -7.64
C ASP A 159 13.78 17.96 -6.91
N ALA A 160 13.87 16.63 -7.07
CA ALA A 160 15.04 15.89 -6.61
C ALA A 160 16.29 16.25 -7.43
N ASP A 161 17.46 16.19 -6.78
CA ASP A 161 18.74 16.30 -7.48
C ASP A 161 18.87 15.17 -8.51
N ARG A 162 19.25 15.49 -9.76
CA ARG A 162 19.29 14.52 -10.86
C ARG A 162 20.23 13.34 -10.61
N ASN A 163 21.36 13.57 -9.93
CA ASN A 163 22.33 12.51 -9.66
C ASN A 163 21.79 11.59 -8.56
N ARG A 164 21.18 12.16 -7.52
CA ARG A 164 20.49 11.38 -6.48
C ARG A 164 19.29 10.63 -7.01
N ALA A 165 18.46 11.25 -7.85
CA ALA A 165 17.26 10.63 -8.40
C ALA A 165 17.56 9.30 -9.11
N MET A 166 18.65 9.23 -9.88
CA MET A 166 19.03 7.98 -10.54
C MET A 166 19.59 6.94 -9.57
N GLN A 167 20.32 7.36 -8.53
CA GLN A 167 20.81 6.46 -7.49
C GLN A 167 19.64 5.87 -6.70
N ASP A 168 18.77 6.73 -6.18
CA ASP A 168 17.60 6.36 -5.40
C ASP A 168 16.65 5.45 -6.19
N ALA A 169 16.41 5.75 -7.48
CA ALA A 169 15.60 4.89 -8.33
C ALA A 169 16.19 3.46 -8.44
N ARG A 170 17.52 3.32 -8.52
CA ARG A 170 18.16 1.99 -8.53
C ARG A 170 18.04 1.29 -7.18
N GLU A 171 18.18 2.02 -6.08
CA GLU A 171 18.04 1.47 -4.73
C GLU A 171 16.60 1.00 -4.47
N ILE A 172 15.59 1.76 -4.90
CA ILE A 172 14.18 1.37 -4.85
C ILE A 172 13.95 0.09 -5.65
N ILE A 173 14.40 0.02 -6.90
CA ILE A 173 14.27 -1.19 -7.72
C ILE A 173 14.98 -2.38 -7.09
N HIS A 174 16.14 -2.17 -6.47
CA HIS A 174 16.86 -3.24 -5.78
C HIS A 174 16.07 -3.77 -4.58
N PHE A 175 15.52 -2.87 -3.76
CA PHE A 175 14.65 -3.23 -2.64
C PHE A 175 13.41 -4.00 -3.10
N GLU A 176 12.70 -3.51 -4.12
CA GLU A 176 11.54 -4.19 -4.69
C GLU A 176 11.90 -5.54 -5.31
N THR A 177 13.08 -5.68 -5.91
CA THR A 177 13.57 -6.97 -6.43
C THR A 177 13.84 -7.96 -5.29
N ALA A 178 14.40 -7.49 -4.17
CA ALA A 178 14.61 -8.34 -2.99
C ALA A 178 13.27 -8.78 -2.39
N LEU A 179 12.28 -7.88 -2.38
CA LEU A 179 10.91 -8.16 -1.95
C LEU A 179 10.26 -9.20 -2.88
N ALA A 180 10.32 -9.01 -4.20
CA ALA A 180 9.81 -9.95 -5.19
C ALA A 180 10.46 -11.34 -5.10
N ASN A 181 11.73 -11.43 -4.68
CA ASN A 181 12.40 -12.72 -4.49
C ASN A 181 11.90 -13.52 -3.27
N ILE A 182 11.33 -12.85 -2.27
CA ILE A 182 10.71 -13.53 -1.12
C ILE A 182 9.21 -13.78 -1.31
N THR A 183 8.59 -13.15 -2.32
CA THR A 183 7.19 -13.44 -2.73
C THR A 183 7.07 -14.78 -3.47
N MET A 184 5.92 -15.43 -3.31
CA MET A 184 5.54 -16.62 -4.07
C MET A 184 4.90 -16.26 -5.41
N ALA A 185 5.11 -17.11 -6.41
CA ALA A 185 4.41 -16.98 -7.69
C ALA A 185 2.91 -17.27 -7.53
N ASP A 186 2.06 -16.58 -8.29
CA ASP A 186 0.60 -16.70 -8.19
C ASP A 186 0.10 -18.13 -8.42
N GLU A 187 0.77 -18.88 -9.30
CA GLU A 187 0.44 -20.30 -9.58
C GLU A 187 0.51 -21.19 -8.32
N GLN A 188 1.38 -20.84 -7.36
CA GLN A 188 1.56 -21.57 -6.11
C GLN A 188 0.53 -21.19 -5.03
N ARG A 189 -0.35 -20.20 -5.28
CA ARG A 189 -1.36 -19.72 -4.33
C ARG A 189 -2.74 -20.39 -4.47
N HIS A 190 -2.91 -21.36 -5.39
CA HIS A 190 -4.22 -21.97 -5.68
C HIS A 190 -4.82 -22.80 -4.51
N ASP A 191 -4.02 -23.30 -3.57
CA ASP A 191 -4.49 -24.10 -2.43
C ASP A 191 -4.87 -23.23 -1.21
N ILE A 192 -5.81 -22.29 -1.41
CA ILE A 192 -6.23 -21.28 -0.42
C ILE A 192 -6.77 -21.90 0.88
N ALA A 193 -7.40 -23.08 0.80
CA ALA A 193 -8.02 -23.74 1.95
C ALA A 193 -7.02 -24.16 3.05
N GLU A 194 -5.73 -24.34 2.73
CA GLU A 194 -4.70 -24.64 3.73
C GLU A 194 -4.08 -23.39 4.37
N LEU A 195 -4.35 -22.17 3.86
CA LEU A 195 -3.67 -20.93 4.27
C LEU A 195 -4.23 -20.26 5.54
N TYR A 196 -5.40 -20.68 6.05
CA TYR A 196 -5.99 -20.07 7.25
C TYR A 196 -5.19 -20.43 8.51
N THR A 197 -4.48 -19.47 9.08
CA THR A 197 -3.85 -19.60 10.41
C THR A 197 -4.19 -18.40 11.25
N LYS A 198 -4.83 -18.67 12.37
CA LYS A 198 -5.12 -17.66 13.38
C LYS A 198 -4.06 -17.74 14.46
N VAL A 199 -3.32 -16.65 14.63
CA VAL A 199 -2.33 -16.48 15.70
C VAL A 199 -2.72 -15.29 16.57
N THR A 200 -2.24 -15.28 17.81
CA THR A 200 -2.30 -14.11 18.69
C THR A 200 -1.19 -13.12 18.33
N LEU A 201 -1.35 -11.85 18.72
CA LEU A 201 -0.30 -10.83 18.54
C LEU A 201 1.00 -11.19 19.27
N GLY A 202 0.92 -11.92 20.39
CA GLY A 202 2.10 -12.42 21.10
C GLY A 202 2.88 -13.45 20.29
N GLU A 203 2.19 -14.45 19.76
CA GLU A 203 2.80 -15.48 18.89
C GLU A 203 3.36 -14.88 17.60
N MET A 204 2.69 -13.86 17.04
CA MET A 204 3.17 -13.12 15.88
C MET A 204 4.48 -12.37 16.19
N LYS A 205 4.55 -11.70 17.34
CA LYS A 205 5.76 -11.02 17.81
C LYS A 205 6.93 -11.99 17.99
N ASP A 206 6.67 -13.16 18.56
CA ASP A 206 7.70 -14.17 18.78
C ASP A 206 8.19 -14.79 17.45
N SER A 207 7.29 -14.94 16.48
CA SER A 207 7.60 -15.51 15.16
C SER A 207 8.28 -14.51 14.21
N LEU A 208 7.98 -13.22 14.35
CA LEU A 208 8.45 -12.12 13.50
C LEU A 208 8.98 -10.96 14.35
N PRO A 209 10.13 -11.13 15.04
CA PRO A 209 10.62 -10.19 16.05
C PRO A 209 11.26 -8.92 15.49
N HIS A 210 11.47 -8.83 14.17
CA HIS A 210 12.18 -7.73 13.51
C HIS A 210 11.30 -6.50 13.20
N PHE A 211 10.03 -6.54 13.57
CA PHE A 211 9.06 -5.45 13.35
C PHE A 211 8.21 -5.30 14.63
N ASP A 212 8.04 -4.08 15.13
CA ASP A 212 7.23 -3.84 16.33
C ASP A 212 5.73 -3.86 16.00
N TRP A 213 5.15 -5.07 15.97
CA TRP A 213 3.72 -5.29 15.70
C TRP A 213 2.78 -4.53 16.63
N PRO A 214 2.97 -4.54 17.97
CA PRO A 214 2.17 -3.71 18.86
C PRO A 214 2.21 -2.21 18.50
N LEU A 215 3.39 -1.65 18.22
CA LEU A 215 3.51 -0.24 17.84
C LEU A 215 2.75 0.06 16.55
N PHE A 216 2.92 -0.78 15.53
CA PHE A 216 2.22 -0.66 14.25
C PHE A 216 0.69 -0.67 14.42
N PHE A 217 0.13 -1.69 15.08
CA PHE A 217 -1.32 -1.81 15.20
C PHE A 217 -1.93 -0.72 16.09
N ASN A 218 -1.25 -0.36 17.18
CA ASN A 218 -1.72 0.73 18.04
C ASN A 218 -1.77 2.06 17.28
N HIS A 219 -0.77 2.34 16.43
CA HIS A 219 -0.76 3.57 15.62
C HIS A 219 -1.77 3.52 14.47
N MET A 220 -1.94 2.36 13.83
CA MET A 220 -2.89 2.17 12.73
C MET A 220 -4.34 2.36 13.19
N PHE A 221 -4.66 1.96 14.42
CA PHE A 221 -6.00 2.06 15.00
C PHE A 221 -6.19 3.23 15.98
N LYS A 222 -5.22 4.16 16.07
CA LYS A 222 -5.26 5.26 17.04
C LYS A 222 -6.57 6.09 16.96
N ASP A 223 -7.03 6.38 15.75
CA ASP A 223 -8.21 7.22 15.52
C ASP A 223 -9.55 6.50 15.81
N LEU A 224 -9.52 5.18 16.10
CA LEU A 224 -10.70 4.42 16.52
C LEU A 224 -10.93 4.50 18.03
N ASN A 225 -9.91 4.82 18.81
CA ASN A 225 -10.01 4.90 20.27
C ASN A 225 -10.56 6.25 20.76
N ASP A 226 -10.66 7.24 19.88
CA ASP A 226 -11.15 8.60 20.18
C ASP A 226 -12.68 8.77 19.96
N LYS A 227 -13.43 7.66 19.89
CA LYS A 227 -14.90 7.66 19.74
C LYS A 227 -15.62 6.92 20.86
#